data_AF-A0A8J3VFQ0-F1
#
_entry.id   AF-A0A8J3VFQ0-F1
#
_cell.length_a   1.000
_cell.length_b   1.000
_cell.length_c   1.000
_cell.angle_alpha   90.00
_cell.angle_beta   90.00
_cell.angle_gamma   90.00
#
_symmetry.space_group_name_H-M   'P 1'
#
loop_
_entity.id
_entity.type
_entity.pdbx_description
1 polymer ?
#
loop_
_entity_poly.entity_id
_entity_poly.type
_entity_poly.pdbx_seq_one_letter_code
_entity_poly.pdbx_strand_id
1 'polypeptide(L)' 'MRRVEFRILGPPEAATADGPVRLAGHRQRMVFAILLANAHRVVSVDSLVDALWEDRPPATARRQVRN' A
#
# COMPACT_ATOMS: atom_id res chain seq x y z
N MET A 1 -9.27 -20.47 6.58
CA MET A 1 -8.58 -19.27 6.06
C MET A 1 -9.08 -18.06 6.83
N ARG A 2 -8.20 -17.20 7.35
CA ARG A 2 -8.65 -15.93 7.94
C ARG A 2 -9.05 -14.98 6.81
N ARG A 3 -10.27 -14.45 6.86
CA ARG A 3 -10.77 -13.44 5.90
C ARG A 3 -10.18 -12.08 6.28
N VAL A 4 -9.78 -11.32 5.26
CA VAL A 4 -9.37 -9.92 5.41
C VAL A 4 -10.35 -9.08 4.60
N GLU A 5 -10.86 -8.02 5.21
CA GLU A 5 -11.77 -7.07 4.58
C GLU A 5 -11.04 -5.75 4.30
N PHE A 6 -11.34 -5.15 3.15
CA PHE A 6 -10.72 -3.91 2.70
C PHE A 6 -11.79 -2.86 2.42
N ARG A 7 -11.53 -1.62 2.83
CA ARG A 7 -12.42 -0.47 2.59
C ARG A 7 -11.63 0.58 1.80
N ILE A 8 -12.18 1.05 0.68
CA ILE A 8 -11.48 1.97 -0.25
C ILE A 8 -12.31 3.19 -0.66
N LEU A 9 -13.59 3.23 -0.32
CA LEU A 9 -14.46 4.40 -0.56
C LEU A 9 -14.26 5.44 0.57
N GLY A 10 -13.01 5.85 0.75
CA GLY A 10 -12.50 6.62 1.89
C GLY A 10 -11.01 6.33 2.09
N PRO A 11 -10.41 6.75 3.22
CA PRO A 11 -9.06 6.31 3.57
C PRO A 11 -8.95 4.78 3.52
N PRO A 12 -7.90 4.23 2.90
CA PRO A 12 -7.80 2.80 2.71
C PRO A 12 -7.57 2.11 4.06
N GLU A 13 -8.41 1.13 4.37
CA GLU A 13 -8.42 0.40 5.65
C GLU A 13 -8.44 -1.11 5.41
N ALA A 14 -7.89 -1.85 6.37
CA ALA A 14 -7.94 -3.31 6.40
C ALA A 14 -8.41 -3.80 7.77
N ALA A 15 -9.21 -4.85 7.79
CA ALA A 15 -9.67 -5.50 9.00
C ALA A 15 -9.56 -7.02 8.89
N THR A 16 -9.26 -7.66 10.01
CA THR A 16 -9.27 -9.12 10.17
C THR A 16 -10.34 -9.50 11.19
N ALA A 17 -10.51 -10.81 11.45
CA ALA A 17 -11.34 -11.28 12.56
C ALA A 17 -10.91 -10.72 13.93
N ASP A 18 -9.64 -10.35 14.08
CA ASP A 18 -9.07 -9.79 15.31
C ASP A 18 -9.22 -8.24 15.39
N GLY A 19 -9.83 -7.62 14.37
CA GLY A 19 -10.08 -6.18 14.31
C GLY A 19 -9.27 -5.42 13.25
N PRO A 20 -9.25 -4.07 13.33
CA PRO A 20 -8.56 -3.21 12.37
C PRO A 20 -7.04 -3.43 12.34
N VAL A 21 -6.46 -3.45 11.14
CA VAL A 21 -5.01 -3.50 10.92
C VAL A 21 -4.49 -2.08 10.77
N ARG A 22 -3.54 -1.69 11.61
CA ARG A 22 -2.92 -0.37 11.55
C ARG A 22 -1.97 -0.28 10.36
N LEU A 23 -2.28 0.60 9.41
CA LEU A 23 -1.37 0.99 8.33
C LEU A 23 -0.54 2.19 8.80
N ALA A 24 0.77 2.02 8.91
CA ALA A 24 1.68 3.02 9.44
C ALA A 24 1.95 4.14 8.43
N GLY A 25 1.65 5.38 8.83
CA GLY A 25 1.97 6.57 8.06
C GLY A 25 1.24 6.69 6.71
N HIS A 26 1.50 7.81 6.03
CA HIS A 26 0.87 8.11 4.75
C HIS A 26 1.35 7.17 3.62
N ARG A 27 2.65 6.84 3.59
CA ARG A 27 3.25 6.06 2.50
C ARG A 27 2.75 4.61 2.45
N GLN A 28 2.63 3.93 3.59
CA GLN A 28 2.09 2.56 3.61
C GLN A 28 0.62 2.53 3.17
N ARG A 29 -0.18 3.53 3.54
CA ARG A 29 -1.56 3.67 3.04
C ARG A 29 -1.62 3.89 1.53
N MET A 30 -0.71 4.68 0.96
CA MET A 30 -0.66 4.87 -0.50
C MET A 30 -0.25 3.58 -1.22
N VAL A 31 0.80 2.88 -0.76
CA VAL A 31 1.19 1.58 -1.32
C VAL A 31 0.01 0.61 -1.27
N PHE A 32 -0.68 0.54 -0.13
CA PHE A 32 -1.83 -0.31 0.05
C PHE A 32 -2.97 0.04 -0.92
N ALA A 33 -3.29 1.32 -1.11
CA ALA A 33 -4.27 1.77 -2.10
C ALA A 33 -3.88 1.37 -3.54
N ILE A 34 -2.62 1.52 -3.93
CA ILE A 34 -2.12 1.14 -5.26
C ILE A 34 -2.26 -0.37 -5.48
N LEU A 35 -1.92 -1.17 -4.47
CA LEU A 35 -2.05 -2.63 -4.54
C LEU A 35 -3.52 -3.07 -4.62
N LEU A 36 -4.42 -2.42 -3.87
CA LEU A 36 -5.86 -2.69 -3.95
C LEU A 36 -6.45 -2.30 -5.32
N ALA A 37 -6.05 -1.16 -5.88
CA ALA A 37 -6.47 -0.74 -7.22
C ALA A 37 -5.97 -1.70 -8.32
N ASN A 38 -4.89 -2.44 -8.03
CA ASN A 38 -4.30 -3.45 -8.90
C ASN A 38 -4.47 -4.86 -8.34
N ALA A 39 -5.57 -5.12 -7.61
CA ALA A 39 -5.83 -6.42 -7.02
C ALA A 39 -5.68 -7.54 -8.04
N HIS A 40 -5.01 -8.62 -7.62
CA HIS A 40 -4.70 -9.80 -8.43
C HIS A 40 -3.75 -9.56 -9.62
N ARG A 41 -3.07 -8.41 -9.68
CA ARG A 41 -1.99 -8.14 -10.65
C ARG A 41 -0.66 -7.89 -9.94
N VAL A 42 0.44 -8.22 -10.62
CA VAL A 42 1.78 -7.90 -10.15
C VAL A 42 2.01 -6.39 -10.32
N VAL A 43 2.44 -5.73 -9.24
CA VAL A 43 2.91 -4.34 -9.26
C VAL A 43 4.40 -4.34 -8.93
N SER A 44 5.22 -3.79 -9.83
CA SER A 44 6.67 -3.73 -9.61
C SER A 44 7.03 -2.70 -8.54
N VAL A 45 8.17 -2.89 -7.88
CA VAL A 45 8.68 -1.90 -6.91
C VAL A 45 8.98 -0.57 -7.59
N ASP A 46 9.47 -0.57 -8.82
CA ASP A 46 9.74 0.66 -9.55
C ASP A 46 8.45 1.42 -9.85
N SER A 47 7.37 0.73 -10.25
CA SER A 47 6.05 1.35 -10.42
C SER A 47 5.48 1.93 -9.12
N LEU A 48 5.74 1.28 -7.97
CA LEU A 48 5.38 1.84 -6.67
C LEU A 48 6.21 3.07 -6.34
N VAL A 49 7.51 3.08 -6.66
CA VAL A 49 8.38 4.24 -6.45
C VAL A 49 7.91 5.42 -7.31
N ASP A 50 7.64 5.19 -8.58
CA ASP A 50 7.17 6.23 -9.52
C ASP A 50 5.83 6.82 -9.04
N ALA A 51 4.89 5.98 -8.60
CA ALA A 51 3.59 6.44 -8.11
C ALA A 51 3.67 7.23 -6.78
N LEU A 52 4.70 7.01 -5.97
CA LEU A 52 4.84 7.62 -4.64
C LEU A 52 5.67 8.89 -4.62
N TRP A 53 6.60 9.04 -5.57
CA TRP A 53 7.57 10.15 -5.60
C TRP A 53 7.68 10.86 -6.95
N GLU A 54 6.93 10.42 -7.97
CA GLU A 54 6.98 10.97 -9.32
C GLU A 54 8.45 11.11 -9.77
N ASP A 55 8.90 12.32 -10.12
CA ASP A 55 10.24 12.55 -10.68
C ASP A 55 11.35 12.70 -9.62
N ARG A 56 11.03 12.68 -8.31
CA ARG A 56 12.02 12.96 -7.25
C ARG A 56 12.04 11.92 -6.12
N PRO A 57 12.32 10.64 -6.42
CA PRO A 57 12.49 9.64 -5.39
C PRO A 57 13.78 9.87 -4.58
N PRO A 58 13.75 9.76 -3.24
CA PRO A 58 14.97 9.73 -2.45
C PRO A 58 15.76 8.45 -2.75
N ALA A 59 17.07 8.46 -2.51
CA ALA A 59 17.92 7.28 -2.68
C ALA A 59 17.42 6.02 -1.93
N THR A 60 16.65 6.23 -0.86
CA THR A 60 16.07 5.16 -0.04
C THR A 60 14.67 4.69 -0.50
N ALA A 61 14.11 5.21 -1.60
CA ALA A 61 12.72 4.96 -2.00
C ALA A 61 12.36 3.47 -2.07
N ARG A 62 13.18 2.66 -2.75
CA ARG A 62 13.00 1.20 -2.84
C ARG A 62 12.98 0.52 -1.46
N ARG A 63 13.83 0.97 -0.53
CA ARG A 63 13.86 0.45 0.84
C ARG A 63 12.59 0.80 1.60
N GLN A 64 12.08 2.02 1.41
CA GLN A 64 10.86 2.48 2.07
C GLN A 64 9.58 1.79 1.56
N VAL A 65 9.57 1.28 0.34
CA VAL A 65 8.44 0.47 -0.20
C VAL A 65 8.44 -0.96 0.36
N ARG A 66 9.61 -1.49 0.73
CA ARG A 66 9.77 -2.89 1.19
C ARG A 66 9.67 -3.08 2.70
N ASN A 67 9.72 -1.99 3.47
CA ASN A 67 9.74 -1.98 4.93
C ASN A 67 8.37 -1.62 5.50
#